data_AF-A0A820KNE9-F1
#
_entry.id   AF-A0A820KNE9-F1
#
_cell.length_a   1.000
_cell.length_b   1.000
_cell.length_c   1.000
_cell.angle_alpha   90.00
_cell.angle_beta   90.00
_cell.angle_gamma   90.00
#
_symmetry.space_group_name_H-M   'P 1'
#
loop_
_entity.id
_entity.type
_entity.pdbx_description
1 polymer ?
#
loop_
_entity_poly.entity_id
_entity_poly.type
_entity_poly.pdbx_seq_one_letter_code
_entity_poly.pdbx_strand_id
1 'polypeptide(L)'
;MDKTSVNLTKADIQIDYITPTERFSLEDDEALKKGLAYLNENGYVVISDVMNQDEINESKNLLWKYLADFSNGTIQRNQPETWSSNWPSFGTHGVISGDGIGQSDFMWNIRSNPQVKNFYARLWNTQQLLVSFDGCGIFRDWRYNPIWKTNGGWNHVDQNPKNKPNRCCIQGFVSHTNQNEKTGGLIVFPQSHLRFTELCDIMKDSRDYVKVPSDHPIINQ
;
A
#
# COMPACT_ATOMS: atom_id res chain seq x y z
N MET A 1 28.92 -8.86 34.64
CA MET A 1 28.01 -9.69 33.82
C MET A 1 27.66 -8.87 32.61
N ASP A 2 28.43 -9.08 31.56
CA ASP A 2 28.34 -8.37 30.30
C ASP A 2 27.09 -8.87 29.56
N LYS A 3 26.06 -8.03 29.44
CA LYS A 3 24.92 -8.30 28.55
C LYS A 3 25.25 -7.67 27.21
N THR A 4 26.14 -8.33 26.47
CA THR A 4 26.24 -8.17 25.03
C THR A 4 24.91 -8.66 24.44
N SER A 5 23.96 -7.73 24.33
CA SER A 5 22.81 -7.86 23.45
C SER A 5 23.35 -8.04 22.04
N VAL A 6 23.37 -9.30 21.59
CA VAL A 6 23.61 -9.67 20.20
C VAL A 6 22.58 -8.92 19.36
N ASN A 7 23.03 -7.87 18.67
CA ASN A 7 22.29 -7.27 17.58
C ASN A 7 22.13 -8.37 16.53
N LEU A 8 20.98 -9.04 16.53
CA LEU A 8 20.53 -9.83 15.39
C LEU A 8 20.42 -8.84 14.23
N THR A 9 21.43 -8.84 13.36
CA THR A 9 21.45 -8.06 12.14
C THR A 9 20.18 -8.38 11.37
N LYS A 10 19.31 -7.38 11.15
CA LYS A 10 18.28 -7.47 10.10
C LYS A 10 18.99 -7.98 8.86
N ALA A 11 18.55 -9.09 8.27
CA ALA A 11 18.97 -9.42 6.92
C ALA A 11 18.71 -8.18 6.07
N ASP A 12 19.77 -7.60 5.49
CA ASP A 12 19.66 -6.42 4.64
C ASP A 12 18.96 -6.86 3.37
N ILE A 13 17.65 -6.62 3.31
CA ILE A 13 16.84 -6.88 2.11
C ILE A 13 17.46 -6.05 0.99
N GLN A 14 18.07 -6.71 0.01
CA GLN A 14 18.62 -6.05 -1.15
C GLN A 14 17.46 -5.64 -2.06
N ILE A 15 17.29 -4.34 -2.26
CA ILE A 15 16.26 -3.79 -3.13
C ILE A 15 16.93 -3.34 -4.42
N ASP A 16 16.41 -3.84 -5.55
CA ASP A 16 16.81 -3.37 -6.86
C ASP A 16 16.09 -2.06 -7.19
N TYR A 17 16.86 -0.98 -7.30
CA TYR A 17 16.38 0.34 -7.72
C TYR A 17 16.78 0.69 -9.16
N ILE A 18 17.50 -0.20 -9.84
CA ILE A 18 18.04 0.00 -11.18
C ILE A 18 17.05 -0.53 -12.21
N THR A 19 16.49 -1.71 -11.98
CA THR A 19 15.54 -2.33 -12.92
C THR A 19 14.19 -1.60 -12.84
N PRO A 20 13.71 -1.01 -13.95
CA PRO A 20 12.41 -0.38 -13.97
C PRO A 20 11.30 -1.42 -13.78
N THR A 21 10.32 -1.09 -12.93
CA THR A 21 9.10 -1.88 -12.82
C THR A 21 8.25 -1.70 -14.08
N GLU A 22 7.84 -2.81 -14.70
CA GLU A 22 6.94 -2.78 -15.86
C GLU A 22 5.59 -2.16 -15.49
N ARG A 23 5.04 -1.38 -16.44
CA ARG A 23 3.77 -0.68 -16.29
C ARG A 23 2.88 -0.97 -17.48
N PHE A 24 1.61 -1.24 -17.19
CA PHE A 24 0.62 -1.60 -18.20
C PHE A 24 -0.47 -0.54 -18.23
N SER A 25 -0.65 0.11 -19.37
CA SER A 25 -1.69 1.13 -19.51
C SER A 25 -3.07 0.49 -19.43
N LEU A 26 -3.97 1.12 -18.67
CA LEU A 26 -5.37 0.71 -18.60
C LEU A 26 -6.15 1.10 -19.87
N GLU A 27 -5.62 2.02 -20.66
CA GLU A 27 -6.25 2.52 -21.90
C GLU A 27 -6.00 1.59 -23.10
N ASP A 28 -5.07 0.63 -22.98
CA ASP A 28 -4.73 -0.35 -24.00
C ASP A 28 -5.13 -1.76 -23.52
N ASP A 29 -6.12 -2.37 -24.19
CA ASP A 29 -6.64 -3.70 -23.85
C ASP A 29 -5.55 -4.80 -23.92
N GLU A 30 -4.61 -4.72 -24.87
CA GLU A 30 -3.53 -5.71 -24.99
C GLU A 30 -2.46 -5.48 -23.91
N ALA A 31 -2.16 -4.23 -23.58
CA ALA A 31 -1.30 -3.92 -22.43
C ALA A 31 -1.93 -4.43 -21.14
N LEU A 32 -3.23 -4.19 -20.93
CA LEU A 32 -3.94 -4.67 -19.75
C LEU A 32 -3.95 -6.20 -19.67
N LYS A 33 -4.19 -6.90 -20.78
CA LYS A 33 -4.12 -8.36 -20.83
C LYS A 33 -2.74 -8.88 -20.42
N LYS A 34 -1.66 -8.24 -20.90
CA LYS A 34 -0.29 -8.54 -20.46
C LYS A 34 -0.11 -8.26 -18.97
N GLY A 35 -0.65 -7.16 -18.47
CA GLY A 35 -0.59 -6.82 -17.05
C GLY A 35 -1.31 -7.84 -16.15
N LEU A 36 -2.46 -8.36 -16.58
CA LEU A 36 -3.16 -9.42 -15.86
C LEU A 36 -2.38 -10.75 -15.88
N ALA A 37 -1.72 -11.07 -16.99
CA ALA A 37 -0.82 -12.21 -17.05
C ALA A 37 0.39 -12.02 -16.12
N TYR A 38 1.00 -10.83 -16.14
CA TYR A 38 2.10 -10.44 -15.27
C TYR A 38 1.73 -10.56 -13.79
N LEU A 39 0.52 -10.12 -13.40
CA LEU A 39 0.02 -10.28 -12.03
C LEU A 39 -0.05 -11.75 -11.60
N ASN A 40 -0.52 -12.65 -12.46
CA ASN A 40 -0.63 -14.07 -12.11
C ASN A 40 0.76 -14.72 -12.00
N GLU A 41 1.72 -14.29 -12.83
CA GLU A 41 3.10 -14.79 -12.81
C GLU A 41 3.89 -14.25 -11.63
N ASN A 42 3.81 -12.96 -11.36
CA ASN A 42 4.71 -12.27 -10.42
C ASN A 42 4.06 -11.90 -9.08
N GLY A 43 2.73 -11.98 -8.95
CA GLY A 43 2.02 -11.68 -7.70
C GLY A 43 1.77 -10.20 -7.44
N TYR A 44 2.18 -9.33 -8.37
CA TYR A 44 1.90 -7.90 -8.35
C TYR A 44 1.81 -7.35 -9.79
N VAL A 45 1.22 -6.16 -9.95
CA VAL A 45 1.19 -5.45 -11.23
C VAL A 45 1.13 -3.94 -10.99
N VAL A 46 1.75 -3.16 -11.87
CA VAL A 46 1.60 -1.70 -11.89
C VAL A 46 0.78 -1.30 -13.11
N ILE A 47 -0.37 -0.68 -12.86
CA ILE A 47 -1.25 -0.16 -13.90
C ILE A 47 -1.04 1.35 -14.04
N SER A 48 -0.81 1.83 -15.26
CA SER A 48 -0.74 3.27 -15.56
C SER A 48 -2.06 3.79 -16.11
N ASP A 49 -2.16 5.13 -16.18
CA ASP A 49 -3.29 5.82 -16.82
C ASP A 49 -4.65 5.52 -16.16
N VAL A 50 -4.61 5.29 -14.84
CA VAL A 50 -5.81 5.06 -14.02
C VAL A 50 -6.52 6.36 -13.69
N MET A 51 -5.78 7.44 -13.43
CA MET A 51 -6.31 8.77 -13.14
C MET A 51 -5.48 9.83 -13.87
N ASN A 52 -6.15 10.82 -14.44
CA ASN A 52 -5.50 11.98 -15.05
C ASN A 52 -5.13 13.04 -13.98
N GLN A 53 -4.43 14.09 -14.42
CA GLN A 53 -3.91 15.11 -13.50
C GLN A 53 -5.00 15.90 -12.77
N ASP A 54 -6.15 16.15 -13.40
CA ASP A 54 -7.27 16.87 -12.81
C ASP A 54 -7.95 16.01 -11.74
N GLU A 55 -8.17 14.74 -12.04
CA GLU A 55 -8.69 13.76 -11.07
C GLU A 55 -7.76 13.64 -9.86
N ILE A 56 -6.44 13.54 -10.08
CA ILE A 56 -5.44 13.50 -9.00
C ILE A 56 -5.48 14.79 -8.15
N ASN A 57 -5.64 15.95 -8.79
CA ASN A 57 -5.72 17.23 -8.08
C ASN A 57 -6.99 17.31 -7.23
N GLU A 58 -8.12 16.82 -7.76
CA GLU A 58 -9.37 16.76 -7.02
C GLU A 58 -9.27 15.82 -5.82
N SER A 59 -8.75 14.60 -5.98
CA SER A 59 -8.53 13.69 -4.86
C SER A 59 -7.62 14.31 -3.78
N LYS A 60 -6.56 15.02 -4.19
CA LYS A 60 -5.71 15.76 -3.23
C LYS A 60 -6.49 16.84 -2.49
N ASN A 61 -7.39 17.57 -3.16
CA ASN A 61 -8.23 18.57 -2.51
C ASN A 61 -9.17 17.94 -1.49
N LEU A 62 -9.79 16.81 -1.84
CA LEU A 62 -10.66 16.05 -0.92
C LEU A 62 -9.88 15.54 0.29
N LEU A 63 -8.64 15.07 0.11
CA LEU A 63 -7.79 14.66 1.24
C LEU A 63 -7.50 15.84 2.18
N TRP A 64 -7.11 16.99 1.64
CA TRP A 64 -6.84 18.18 2.45
C TRP A 64 -8.10 18.73 3.11
N LYS A 65 -9.25 18.64 2.46
CA LYS A 65 -10.54 18.93 3.08
C LYS A 65 -10.81 18.02 4.28
N TYR A 66 -10.62 16.71 4.13
CA TYR A 66 -10.74 15.77 5.25
C TYR A 66 -9.82 16.14 6.42
N LEU A 67 -8.55 16.44 6.16
CA LEU A 67 -7.59 16.81 7.20
C LEU A 67 -7.97 18.12 7.91
N ALA A 68 -8.46 19.11 7.14
CA ALA A 68 -8.96 20.35 7.70
C ALA A 68 -10.19 20.10 8.58
N ASP A 69 -11.17 19.34 8.10
CA ASP A 69 -12.40 19.04 8.84
C ASP A 69 -12.09 18.23 10.11
N PHE A 70 -11.27 17.18 10.03
CA PHE A 70 -10.85 16.35 11.16
C PHE A 70 -10.20 17.17 12.28
N SER A 71 -9.39 18.17 11.89
CA SER A 71 -8.61 18.99 12.81
C SER A 71 -9.31 20.29 13.20
N ASN A 72 -10.59 20.47 12.88
CA ASN A 72 -11.35 21.73 13.06
C ASN A 72 -10.60 22.95 12.49
N GLY A 73 -9.99 22.80 11.31
CA GLY A 73 -9.27 23.84 10.58
C GLY A 73 -7.85 24.11 11.08
N THR A 74 -7.35 23.37 12.09
CA THR A 74 -6.00 23.61 12.62
C THR A 74 -4.90 23.13 11.68
N ILE A 75 -5.11 22.05 10.93
CA ILE A 75 -4.20 21.60 9.88
C ILE A 75 -4.42 22.43 8.61
N GLN A 76 -3.35 23.08 8.15
CA GLN A 76 -3.37 23.90 6.93
C GLN A 76 -2.40 23.36 5.89
N ARG A 77 -2.90 23.14 4.66
CA ARG A 77 -2.17 22.51 3.54
C ARG A 77 -0.81 23.13 3.22
N ASN A 78 -0.68 24.43 3.38
CA ASN A 78 0.53 25.17 2.97
C ASN A 78 1.37 25.63 4.18
N GLN A 79 1.09 25.12 5.38
CA GLN A 79 1.78 25.50 6.63
C GLN A 79 2.22 24.23 7.38
N PRO A 80 3.37 23.63 7.03
CA PRO A 80 3.86 22.39 7.64
C PRO A 80 3.98 22.43 9.16
N GLU A 81 4.23 23.60 9.75
CA GLU A 81 4.25 23.82 11.20
C GLU A 81 2.96 23.39 11.89
N THR A 82 1.83 23.47 11.19
CA THR A 82 0.51 23.08 11.70
C THR A 82 0.28 21.56 11.73
N TRP A 83 1.11 20.77 11.05
CA TRP A 83 0.91 19.32 10.91
C TRP A 83 1.40 18.51 12.11
N SER A 84 1.96 19.17 13.12
CA SER A 84 2.52 18.52 14.32
C SER A 84 1.44 17.99 15.27
N SER A 85 0.32 18.71 15.35
CA SER A 85 -0.80 18.44 16.26
C SER A 85 -2.05 18.09 15.47
N ASN A 86 -2.98 17.36 16.08
CA ASN A 86 -4.28 17.01 15.49
C ASN A 86 -4.21 16.28 14.14
N TRP A 87 -3.05 15.71 13.80
CA TRP A 87 -2.91 14.84 12.65
C TRP A 87 -3.62 13.51 12.94
N PRO A 88 -4.42 12.95 12.00
CA PRO A 88 -5.10 11.68 12.22
C PRO A 88 -4.14 10.60 12.70
N SER A 89 -4.60 9.76 13.62
CA SER A 89 -3.74 8.72 14.18
C SER A 89 -3.39 7.72 13.09
N PHE A 90 -2.09 7.48 12.89
CA PHE A 90 -1.60 6.44 12.00
C PHE A 90 -0.59 5.57 12.72
N GLY A 91 -0.53 4.29 12.34
CA GLY A 91 0.53 3.40 12.82
C GLY A 91 1.91 3.88 12.38
N THR A 92 2.98 3.28 12.89
CA THR A 92 4.36 3.70 12.57
C THR A 92 4.75 3.63 11.08
N HIS A 93 3.89 3.08 10.22
CA HIS A 93 4.15 2.80 8.81
C HIS A 93 3.45 3.77 7.84
N GLY A 94 2.77 4.81 8.34
CA GLY A 94 2.16 5.86 7.49
C GLY A 94 0.71 5.59 7.05
N VAL A 95 0.10 4.49 7.49
CA VAL A 95 -1.29 4.13 7.14
C VAL A 95 -2.26 4.69 8.17
N ILE A 96 -3.18 5.55 7.73
CA ILE A 96 -4.33 6.01 8.51
C ILE A 96 -5.48 5.05 8.20
N SER A 97 -5.95 4.29 9.19
CA SER A 97 -7.09 3.37 9.07
C SER A 97 -8.23 3.68 10.05
N GLY A 98 -8.07 4.69 10.90
CA GLY A 98 -9.08 5.17 11.86
C GLY A 98 -9.69 6.50 11.45
N ASP A 99 -10.30 7.20 12.41
CA ASP A 99 -10.70 8.61 12.26
C ASP A 99 -11.63 8.90 11.07
N GLY A 100 -12.40 7.89 10.65
CA GLY A 100 -13.37 8.01 9.55
C GLY A 100 -12.75 8.13 8.15
N ILE A 101 -11.42 8.09 7.99
CA ILE A 101 -10.78 8.27 6.67
C ILE A 101 -11.31 7.27 5.64
N GLY A 102 -11.55 6.04 6.05
CA GLY A 102 -12.04 4.96 5.18
C GLY A 102 -13.41 5.26 4.58
N GLN A 103 -14.17 6.19 5.16
CA GLN A 103 -15.48 6.65 4.66
C GLN A 103 -15.46 8.09 4.13
N SER A 104 -14.29 8.72 4.07
CA SER A 104 -14.15 10.09 3.55
C SER A 104 -14.46 10.19 2.06
N ASP A 105 -14.84 11.39 1.61
CA ASP A 105 -15.02 11.70 0.19
C ASP A 105 -13.75 11.42 -0.62
N PHE A 106 -12.57 11.60 -0.03
CA PHE A 106 -11.29 11.24 -0.66
C PHE A 106 -11.23 9.77 -1.03
N MET A 107 -11.53 8.88 -0.08
CA MET A 107 -11.48 7.44 -0.33
C MET A 107 -12.61 6.98 -1.27
N TRP A 108 -13.79 7.57 -1.17
CA TRP A 108 -14.90 7.28 -2.09
C TRP A 108 -14.64 7.77 -3.51
N ASN A 109 -14.00 8.92 -3.68
CA ASN A 109 -13.58 9.43 -4.99
C ASN A 109 -12.66 8.45 -5.71
N ILE A 110 -11.71 7.82 -5.00
CA ILE A 110 -10.83 6.80 -5.58
C ILE A 110 -11.59 5.49 -5.85
N ARG A 111 -12.35 4.97 -4.87
CA ARG A 111 -13.06 3.68 -5.02
C ARG A 111 -14.15 3.71 -6.09
N SER A 112 -14.77 4.87 -6.28
CA SER A 112 -15.83 5.07 -7.28
C SER A 112 -15.29 5.47 -8.65
N ASN A 113 -13.99 5.74 -8.78
CA ASN A 113 -13.38 6.11 -10.04
C ASN A 113 -13.67 5.02 -11.12
N PRO A 114 -14.19 5.40 -12.30
CA PRO A 114 -14.58 4.44 -13.33
C PRO A 114 -13.45 3.51 -13.78
N GLN A 115 -12.22 4.02 -13.87
CA GLN A 115 -11.06 3.27 -14.31
C GLN A 115 -10.57 2.29 -13.24
N VAL A 116 -10.58 2.70 -11.97
CA VAL A 116 -10.33 1.78 -10.85
C VAL A 116 -11.33 0.62 -10.88
N LYS A 117 -12.62 0.92 -11.02
CA LYS A 117 -13.67 -0.11 -11.10
C LYS A 117 -13.50 -1.01 -12.33
N ASN A 118 -13.19 -0.43 -13.49
CA ASN A 118 -12.97 -1.16 -14.74
C ASN A 118 -11.81 -2.16 -14.60
N PHE A 119 -10.69 -1.75 -14.01
CA PHE A 119 -9.56 -2.64 -13.74
C PHE A 119 -9.99 -3.85 -12.89
N TYR A 120 -10.60 -3.61 -11.72
CA TYR A 120 -11.02 -4.70 -10.85
C TYR A 120 -12.11 -5.57 -11.47
N ALA A 121 -12.99 -5.00 -12.29
CA ALA A 121 -14.04 -5.77 -12.95
C ALA A 121 -13.45 -6.75 -13.97
N ARG A 122 -12.40 -6.35 -14.68
CA ARG A 122 -11.65 -7.22 -15.60
C ARG A 122 -10.82 -8.25 -14.87
N LEU A 123 -10.15 -7.85 -13.78
CA LEU A 123 -9.38 -8.74 -12.91
C LEU A 123 -10.23 -9.92 -12.41
N TRP A 124 -11.44 -9.64 -11.94
CA TRP A 124 -12.35 -10.63 -11.36
C TRP A 124 -13.37 -11.20 -12.35
N ASN A 125 -13.36 -10.73 -13.60
CA ASN A 125 -14.33 -11.07 -14.64
C ASN A 125 -15.79 -10.89 -14.17
N THR A 126 -16.08 -9.79 -13.46
CA THR A 126 -17.42 -9.45 -12.97
C THR A 126 -17.53 -7.96 -12.69
N GLN A 127 -18.71 -7.37 -12.96
CA GLN A 127 -19.03 -5.99 -12.58
C GLN A 127 -19.60 -5.89 -11.14
N GLN A 128 -19.95 -7.03 -10.54
CA GLN A 128 -20.47 -7.10 -9.18
C GLN A 128 -19.30 -7.19 -8.20
N LEU A 129 -18.74 -6.02 -7.88
CA LEU A 129 -17.57 -5.89 -7.00
C LEU A 129 -17.96 -5.45 -5.59
N LEU A 130 -17.24 -5.97 -4.60
CA LEU A 130 -17.23 -5.46 -3.23
C LEU A 130 -15.86 -4.82 -2.97
N VAL A 131 -15.85 -3.78 -2.14
CA VAL A 131 -14.62 -3.07 -1.76
C VAL A 131 -14.56 -2.90 -0.26
N SER A 132 -13.37 -3.05 0.32
CA SER A 132 -13.12 -2.77 1.73
C SER A 132 -13.14 -1.27 2.01
N PHE A 133 -13.44 -0.91 3.26
CA PHE A 133 -13.36 0.47 3.75
C PHE A 133 -11.97 0.79 4.32
N ASP A 134 -10.92 0.32 3.65
CA ASP A 134 -9.54 0.51 4.08
C ASP A 134 -9.12 1.98 4.11
N GLY A 135 -7.96 2.20 4.72
CA GLY A 135 -7.34 3.51 4.89
C GLY A 135 -6.55 4.02 3.68
N CYS A 136 -5.75 5.05 3.94
CA CYS A 136 -4.75 5.54 2.98
C CYS A 136 -3.38 5.70 3.63
N GLY A 137 -2.33 5.70 2.79
CA GLY A 137 -0.98 6.06 3.21
C GLY A 137 -0.74 7.56 3.06
N ILE A 138 -0.30 8.22 4.13
CA ILE A 138 0.15 9.61 4.09
C ILE A 138 1.50 9.76 4.79
N PHE A 139 2.48 10.29 4.07
CA PHE A 139 3.80 10.60 4.60
C PHE A 139 3.96 12.12 4.74
N ARG A 140 4.19 12.59 5.97
CA ARG A 140 4.61 13.97 6.21
C ARG A 140 6.10 14.12 5.85
N ASP A 141 6.52 15.33 5.52
CA ASP A 141 7.91 15.59 5.16
C ASP A 141 8.83 15.46 6.39
N TRP A 142 9.45 14.30 6.54
CA TRP A 142 10.34 14.02 7.67
C TRP A 142 11.62 14.87 7.66
N ARG A 143 11.96 15.53 6.55
CA ARG A 143 13.07 16.49 6.50
C ARG A 143 12.72 17.78 7.25
N TYR A 144 11.43 18.12 7.32
CA TYR A 144 10.93 19.22 8.13
C TYR A 144 10.92 18.84 9.62
N ASN A 145 10.39 17.66 9.95
CA ASN A 145 10.40 17.12 11.30
C ASN A 145 10.79 15.62 11.30
N PRO A 146 12.00 15.27 11.78
CA PRO A 146 12.51 13.89 11.74
C PRO A 146 11.63 12.86 12.47
N ILE A 147 10.82 13.28 13.45
CA ILE A 147 9.89 12.40 14.17
C ILE A 147 8.81 11.83 13.24
N TRP A 148 8.54 12.50 12.12
CA TRP A 148 7.54 12.05 11.14
C TRP A 148 8.05 10.95 10.21
N LYS A 149 9.32 10.56 10.31
CA LYS A 149 9.88 9.48 9.50
C LYS A 149 9.18 8.17 9.85
N THR A 150 8.55 7.55 8.85
CA THR A 150 7.88 6.25 9.00
C THR A 150 8.89 5.10 9.01
N ASN A 151 8.49 4.00 9.67
CA ASN A 151 9.28 2.78 9.74
C ASN A 151 9.10 1.95 8.46
N GLY A 152 10.20 1.35 7.99
CA GLY A 152 10.18 0.28 6.98
C GLY A 152 10.32 -1.11 7.62
N GLY A 153 10.45 -2.14 6.79
CA GLY A 153 10.66 -3.52 7.23
C GLY A 153 9.42 -4.18 7.84
N TRP A 154 8.25 -3.75 7.39
CA TRP A 154 6.95 -4.33 7.76
C TRP A 154 6.56 -5.40 6.74
N ASN A 155 7.35 -6.46 6.62
CA ASN A 155 7.05 -7.54 5.67
C ASN A 155 5.92 -8.41 6.20
N HIS A 156 4.85 -8.55 5.42
CA HIS A 156 3.67 -9.31 5.80
C HIS A 156 2.88 -9.76 4.57
N VAL A 157 1.93 -10.66 4.81
CA VAL A 157 0.79 -10.92 3.92
C VAL A 157 -0.50 -10.62 4.69
N ASP A 158 -1.54 -10.20 3.97
CA ASP A 158 -2.84 -9.82 4.54
C ASP A 158 -3.95 -10.86 4.32
N GLN A 159 -3.55 -12.10 4.06
CA GLN A 159 -4.48 -13.22 3.95
C GLN A 159 -3.94 -14.41 4.75
N ASN A 160 -4.81 -15.07 5.49
CA ASN A 160 -4.43 -16.25 6.27
C ASN A 160 -4.24 -17.49 5.35
N PRO A 161 -3.03 -18.06 5.22
CA PRO A 161 -2.80 -19.19 4.32
C PRO A 161 -3.45 -20.50 4.79
N LYS A 162 -3.71 -20.67 6.10
CA LYS A 162 -4.39 -21.86 6.64
C LYS A 162 -5.88 -21.87 6.34
N ASN A 163 -6.54 -20.72 6.57
CA ASN A 163 -7.99 -20.61 6.46
C ASN A 163 -8.44 -20.19 5.04
N LYS A 164 -7.57 -19.49 4.31
CA LYS A 164 -7.83 -18.92 2.98
C LYS A 164 -6.62 -19.23 2.08
N PRO A 165 -6.40 -20.50 1.67
CA PRO A 165 -5.21 -20.90 0.90
C PRO A 165 -5.24 -20.39 -0.55
N ASN A 166 -6.42 -20.08 -1.08
CA ASN A 166 -6.61 -19.59 -2.45
C ASN A 166 -6.71 -18.06 -2.47
N ARG A 167 -6.50 -17.43 -3.64
CA ARG A 167 -6.68 -15.98 -3.82
C ARG A 167 -8.11 -15.55 -3.47
N CYS A 168 -8.30 -14.89 -2.32
CA CYS A 168 -9.59 -14.33 -1.92
C CYS A 168 -9.68 -12.82 -2.15
N CYS A 169 -8.57 -12.10 -2.08
CA CYS A 169 -8.49 -10.67 -2.33
C CYS A 169 -7.26 -10.30 -3.16
N ILE A 170 -7.33 -9.14 -3.81
CA ILE A 170 -6.19 -8.43 -4.37
C ILE A 170 -6.26 -7.02 -3.80
N GLN A 171 -5.21 -6.61 -3.11
CA GLN A 171 -5.07 -5.26 -2.57
C GLN A 171 -4.42 -4.35 -3.62
N GLY A 172 -4.69 -3.05 -3.50
CA GLY A 172 -4.05 -2.05 -4.32
C GLY A 172 -4.22 -0.66 -3.74
N PHE A 173 -3.39 0.27 -4.20
CA PHE A 173 -3.51 1.70 -3.90
C PHE A 173 -3.27 2.52 -5.16
N VAL A 174 -3.87 3.70 -5.22
CA VAL A 174 -3.59 4.67 -6.28
C VAL A 174 -2.56 5.68 -5.78
N SER A 175 -1.42 5.76 -6.45
CA SER A 175 -0.37 6.71 -6.08
C SER A 175 -0.71 8.11 -6.59
N HIS A 176 -0.74 9.09 -5.69
CA HIS A 176 -1.05 10.49 -6.01
C HIS A 176 0.21 11.35 -6.23
N THR A 177 1.39 10.78 -5.98
CA THR A 177 2.68 11.43 -6.11
C THR A 177 3.68 10.48 -6.75
N ASN A 178 4.64 11.03 -7.49
CA ASN A 178 5.72 10.22 -8.06
C ASN A 178 6.50 9.53 -6.93
N GLN A 179 6.73 8.23 -7.09
CA GLN A 179 7.46 7.41 -6.13
C GLN A 179 8.86 7.10 -6.63
N ASN A 180 9.83 7.10 -5.72
CA ASN A 180 11.20 6.65 -5.95
C ASN A 180 11.79 6.03 -4.67
N GLU A 181 13.07 5.67 -4.70
CA GLU A 181 13.78 5.02 -3.59
C GLU A 181 13.83 5.84 -2.29
N LYS A 182 13.50 7.13 -2.35
CA LYS A 182 13.55 8.09 -1.23
C LYS A 182 12.17 8.53 -0.72
N THR A 183 11.07 8.22 -1.42
CA THR A 183 9.74 8.71 -1.06
C THR A 183 8.95 7.78 -0.13
N GLY A 184 9.43 6.55 0.08
CA GLY A 184 8.69 5.52 0.81
C GLY A 184 7.61 4.90 -0.08
N GLY A 185 7.90 3.74 -0.66
CA GLY A 185 7.01 3.05 -1.59
C GLY A 185 6.65 1.64 -1.12
N LEU A 186 5.86 0.96 -1.94
CA LEU A 186 5.59 -0.47 -1.76
C LEU A 186 6.79 -1.28 -2.25
N ILE A 187 7.22 -2.24 -1.43
CA ILE A 187 8.16 -3.29 -1.81
C ILE A 187 7.39 -4.60 -1.85
N VAL A 188 7.57 -5.36 -2.92
CA VAL A 188 7.00 -6.69 -3.09
C VAL A 188 8.12 -7.67 -3.40
N PHE A 189 7.89 -8.93 -3.09
CA PHE A 189 8.77 -10.05 -3.47
C PHE A 189 8.09 -10.79 -4.61
N PRO A 190 8.53 -10.60 -5.87
CA PRO A 190 7.92 -11.27 -7.02
C PRO A 190 7.82 -12.79 -6.78
N GLN A 191 6.76 -13.41 -7.31
CA GLN A 191 6.50 -14.85 -7.23
C GLN A 191 6.27 -15.41 -5.80
N SER A 192 6.36 -14.59 -4.75
CA SER A 192 6.12 -15.04 -3.37
C SER A 192 4.71 -15.62 -3.17
N HIS A 193 3.71 -15.16 -3.92
CA HIS A 193 2.34 -15.69 -3.88
C HIS A 193 2.25 -17.16 -4.32
N LEU A 194 3.18 -17.65 -5.16
CA LEU A 194 3.23 -19.07 -5.56
C LEU A 194 3.63 -19.99 -4.39
N ARG A 195 4.31 -19.42 -3.39
CA ARG A 195 4.79 -20.08 -2.18
C ARG A 195 3.97 -19.72 -0.95
N PHE A 196 2.81 -19.09 -1.14
CA PHE A 196 1.98 -18.55 -0.06
C PHE A 196 1.61 -19.58 1.00
N THR A 197 1.39 -20.85 0.61
CA THR A 197 1.05 -21.93 1.55
C THR A 197 2.19 -22.29 2.50
N GLU A 198 3.47 -22.01 2.17
CA GLU A 198 4.61 -22.22 3.08
C GLU A 198 4.49 -21.37 4.35
N LEU A 199 3.78 -20.24 4.27
CA LEU A 199 3.55 -19.36 5.42
C LEU A 199 2.63 -19.99 6.47
N CYS A 200 1.99 -21.13 6.20
CA CYS A 200 1.22 -21.87 7.20
C CYS A 200 2.06 -22.21 8.45
N ASP A 201 3.36 -22.45 8.28
CA ASP A 201 4.23 -22.89 9.37
C ASP A 201 4.50 -21.79 10.40
N ILE A 202 4.41 -20.52 9.99
CA ILE A 202 4.65 -19.36 10.86
C ILE A 202 3.35 -18.76 11.43
N MET A 203 2.19 -19.30 11.05
CA MET A 203 0.87 -18.86 11.50
C MET A 203 0.59 -19.26 12.96
N LYS A 204 0.33 -18.25 13.80
CA LYS A 204 0.05 -18.44 15.24
C LYS A 204 -1.42 -18.41 15.63
N ASP A 205 -2.29 -17.84 14.78
CA ASP A 205 -3.71 -17.69 15.06
C ASP A 205 -4.55 -17.61 13.76
N SER A 206 -5.83 -17.26 13.88
CA SER A 206 -6.78 -17.21 12.77
C SER A 206 -6.86 -15.86 12.06
N ARG A 207 -6.04 -14.86 12.44
CA ARG A 207 -6.03 -13.54 11.80
C ARG A 207 -5.51 -13.62 10.37
N ASP A 208 -5.93 -12.67 9.54
CA ASP A 208 -5.49 -12.56 8.15
C ASP A 208 -4.09 -11.96 8.01
N TYR A 209 -3.73 -11.04 8.90
CA TYR A 209 -2.39 -10.45 8.92
C TYR A 209 -1.34 -11.45 9.42
N VAL A 210 -0.31 -11.68 8.61
CA VAL A 210 0.80 -12.59 8.92
C VAL A 210 2.11 -11.85 8.73
N LYS A 211 2.80 -11.56 9.83
CA LYS A 211 4.15 -10.99 9.77
C LYS A 211 5.12 -12.04 9.26
N VAL A 212 5.85 -11.73 8.18
CA VAL A 212 6.87 -12.62 7.61
C VAL A 212 8.24 -12.24 8.19
N PRO A 213 8.95 -13.17 8.86
CA PRO A 213 10.32 -12.93 9.33
C PRO A 213 11.24 -12.53 8.17
N SER A 214 12.15 -11.57 8.39
CA SER A 214 13.03 -11.05 7.34
C SER A 214 14.02 -12.10 6.80
N ASP A 215 14.28 -13.15 7.56
CA ASP A 215 15.10 -14.30 7.20
C ASP A 215 14.30 -15.45 6.56
N HIS A 216 12.98 -15.29 6.39
CA HIS A 216 12.15 -16.33 5.79
C HIS A 216 12.56 -16.58 4.32
N PRO A 217 12.69 -17.85 3.87
CA PRO A 217 13.11 -18.19 2.50
C PRO A 217 12.24 -17.64 1.36
N ILE A 218 11.07 -17.07 1.67
CA ILE A 218 10.16 -16.46 0.68
C ILE A 218 10.61 -15.04 0.29
N ILE A 219 11.42 -14.41 1.15
CA ILE A 219 11.95 -13.05 0.97
C ILE A 219 13.30 -13.10 0.22
N ASN A 220 14.09 -14.15 0.45
CA ASN A 220 15.41 -14.33 -0.15
C ASN A 220 15.33 -15.26 -1.37
N GLN A 221 14.76 -14.73 -2.47
CA GLN A 221 14.63 -15.43 -3.75
C GLN A 221 15.79 -15.12 -4.69
#